data_AF-F1L0V1-F1
#
_entry.id   AF-F1L0V1-F1
#
_cell.length_a   1.000
_cell.length_b   1.000
_cell.length_c   1.000
_cell.angle_alpha   90.00
_cell.angle_beta   90.00
_cell.angle_gamma   90.00
#
_symmetry.space_group_name_H-M   'P 1'
#
loop_
_entity.id
_entity.type
_entity.pdbx_description
1 polymer ?
#
loop_
_entity_poly.entity_id
_entity_poly.type
_entity_poly.pdbx_seq_one_letter_code
_entity_poly.pdbx_strand_id
1 'polypeptide(L)'
;MLGEFSKQEPPPVFMNELDRSLINFHFANLEYGNGTSLFNSSMKDWNQDDDYEFEGPHCMVREGLDTLTTSLSNGLVVELGQVVEQIDYSNNGVRVKCVYGNKEIVHTADACLCTVPLGVLKRSLSGKADAPVFLPSLPAWKQKAIESLGFGNLNKVILTFEKPFWNQLQAFGRAAENSLSRGEFYIFYPVCDMPVLIAMMAGASAFVTESFSDEVILSKAMKILSSIFGQACPREPLDSVITRWHTDAFARGCYSYVSPDSSGDTYDELAMPVCDAQGRLKVFFAGEHTNRNYPSSVHGAFLSGLREAGRIADELIGCPYSPFYCEDEEMSSLLE
;
A
#
# COMPACT_ATOMS: atom_id res chain seq x y z
N MET A 1 15.70 -47.24 10.92
CA MET A 1 15.59 -45.76 10.87
C MET A 1 15.54 -45.10 12.25
N LEU A 2 14.94 -45.71 13.30
CA LEU A 2 14.96 -45.15 14.66
C LEU A 2 16.27 -45.36 15.46
N GLY A 3 17.12 -46.31 15.06
CA GLY A 3 18.38 -46.63 15.75
C GLY A 3 19.60 -45.77 15.36
N GLU A 4 19.46 -44.91 14.33
CA GLU A 4 20.56 -44.02 13.89
C GLU A 4 20.52 -42.65 14.57
N PHE A 5 19.37 -42.23 15.10
CA PHE A 5 19.23 -40.96 15.84
C PHE A 5 19.75 -41.03 17.28
N SER A 6 19.93 -42.22 17.86
CA SER A 6 20.37 -42.36 19.26
C SER A 6 21.89 -42.23 19.45
N LYS A 7 22.65 -41.94 18.39
CA LYS A 7 24.12 -41.82 18.41
C LYS A 7 24.66 -40.44 18.05
N GLN A 8 23.81 -39.46 17.79
CA GLN A 8 24.23 -38.09 17.53
C GLN A 8 24.24 -37.30 18.83
N GLU A 9 25.39 -36.74 19.20
CA GLU A 9 25.44 -35.75 20.27
C GLU A 9 24.56 -34.55 19.89
N PRO A 10 23.79 -33.99 20.84
CA PRO A 10 22.95 -32.84 20.56
C PRO A 10 23.83 -31.68 20.07
N PRO A 11 23.37 -30.90 19.08
CA PRO A 11 24.14 -29.77 18.58
C PRO A 11 24.41 -28.77 19.71
N PRO A 12 25.61 -28.19 19.79
CA PRO A 12 26.02 -27.33 20.91
C PRO A 12 25.24 -26.01 20.96
N VAL A 13 24.69 -25.58 19.81
CA VAL A 13 23.85 -24.40 19.67
C VAL A 13 22.77 -24.68 18.62
N PHE A 14 21.61 -24.04 18.77
CA PHE A 14 20.54 -24.12 17.76
C PHE A 14 20.87 -23.31 16.50
N MET A 15 21.41 -22.10 16.67
CA MET A 15 21.87 -21.21 15.59
C MET A 15 23.12 -20.44 16.05
N ASN A 16 24.16 -20.40 15.22
CA ASN A 16 25.31 -19.52 15.43
C ASN A 16 25.01 -18.08 14.93
N GLU A 17 25.97 -17.16 15.06
CA GLU A 17 25.78 -15.76 14.64
C GLU A 17 25.52 -15.60 13.13
N LEU A 18 26.19 -16.40 12.30
CA LEU A 18 25.98 -16.40 10.85
C LEU A 18 24.59 -16.94 10.51
N ASP A 19 24.17 -18.06 11.11
CA ASP A 19 22.83 -18.62 10.93
C ASP A 19 21.76 -17.58 11.33
N ARG A 20 22.00 -16.85 12.42
CA ARG A 20 21.11 -15.79 12.91
C ARG A 20 21.09 -14.58 11.99
N SER A 21 22.22 -14.22 11.38
CA SER A 21 22.27 -13.15 10.37
C SER A 21 21.47 -13.54 9.12
N LEU A 22 21.61 -14.78 8.65
CA LEU A 22 20.87 -15.30 7.51
C LEU A 22 19.36 -15.41 7.79
N ILE A 23 18.96 -15.89 8.97
CA ILE A 23 17.52 -15.94 9.31
C ILE A 23 16.93 -14.54 9.41
N ASN A 24 17.70 -13.55 9.89
CA ASN A 24 17.27 -12.15 9.91
C ASN A 24 17.08 -11.58 8.51
N PHE A 25 17.87 -11.99 7.52
CA PHE A 25 17.63 -11.64 6.12
C PHE A 25 16.27 -12.18 5.64
N HIS A 26 15.92 -13.41 5.97
CA HIS A 26 14.61 -13.97 5.63
C HIS A 26 13.46 -13.27 6.36
N PHE A 27 13.64 -12.89 7.63
CA PHE A 27 12.66 -12.05 8.33
C PHE A 27 12.50 -10.69 7.67
N ALA A 28 13.60 -10.03 7.27
CA ALA A 28 13.52 -8.76 6.54
C ALA A 28 12.80 -8.91 5.20
N ASN A 29 12.96 -10.05 4.52
CA ASN A 29 12.24 -10.33 3.28
C ASN A 29 10.73 -10.52 3.50
N LEU A 30 10.34 -11.10 4.64
CA LEU A 30 8.93 -11.20 5.02
C LEU A 30 8.35 -9.84 5.44
N GLU A 31 9.14 -9.00 6.12
CA GLU A 31 8.78 -7.60 6.44
C GLU A 31 8.64 -6.75 5.17
N TYR A 32 9.45 -7.01 4.15
CA TYR A 32 9.32 -6.41 2.83
C TYR A 32 8.00 -6.80 2.18
N GLY A 33 7.67 -8.10 2.12
CA GLY A 33 6.42 -8.58 1.53
C GLY A 33 5.19 -7.94 2.18
N ASN A 34 5.17 -7.87 3.52
CA ASN A 34 4.06 -7.30 4.28
C ASN A 34 4.09 -5.77 4.41
N GLY A 35 5.17 -5.10 4.00
CA GLY A 35 5.35 -3.66 4.20
C GLY A 35 5.38 -3.22 5.67
N THR A 36 5.63 -4.12 6.62
CA THR A 36 5.60 -3.82 8.05
C THR A 36 6.55 -4.72 8.85
N SER A 37 6.77 -4.35 10.11
CA SER A 37 7.45 -5.21 11.08
C SER A 37 6.61 -6.44 11.39
N LEU A 38 7.23 -7.62 11.53
CA LEU A 38 6.52 -8.86 11.87
C LEU A 38 5.77 -8.77 13.21
N PHE A 39 6.21 -7.90 14.12
CA PHE A 39 5.54 -7.67 15.40
C PHE A 39 4.19 -6.96 15.26
N ASN A 40 3.93 -6.37 14.10
CA ASN A 40 2.69 -5.68 13.79
C ASN A 40 1.76 -6.54 12.92
N SER A 41 2.13 -7.76 12.52
CA SER A 41 1.30 -8.60 11.66
C SER A 41 0.41 -9.51 12.50
N SER A 42 -0.83 -9.74 12.06
CA SER A 42 -1.70 -10.76 12.65
C SER A 42 -1.07 -12.14 12.51
N MET A 43 -0.85 -12.85 13.62
CA MET A 43 -0.34 -14.22 13.55
C MET A 43 -1.28 -15.16 12.77
N LYS A 44 -2.59 -14.89 12.83
CA LYS A 44 -3.62 -15.75 12.26
C LYS A 44 -3.93 -15.42 10.80
N ASP A 45 -3.99 -14.13 10.46
CA ASP A 45 -4.63 -13.65 9.23
C ASP A 45 -3.67 -12.84 8.33
N TRP A 46 -2.35 -12.80 8.62
CA TRP A 46 -1.40 -12.01 7.82
C TRP A 46 -1.32 -12.42 6.35
N ASN A 47 -1.59 -13.69 6.05
CA ASN A 47 -1.49 -14.28 4.71
C ASN A 47 -2.85 -14.76 4.18
N GLN A 48 -3.94 -14.11 4.60
CA GLN A 48 -5.31 -14.48 4.23
C GLN A 48 -5.60 -14.35 2.71
N ASP A 49 -4.77 -13.62 1.98
CA ASP A 49 -4.85 -13.41 0.52
C ASP A 49 -4.03 -14.42 -0.29
N ASP A 50 -3.22 -15.29 0.34
CA ASP A 50 -2.37 -16.28 -0.36
C ASP A 50 -3.19 -17.20 -1.29
N ASP A 51 -4.41 -17.57 -0.89
CA ASP A 51 -5.30 -18.44 -1.67
C ASP A 51 -5.77 -17.80 -3.00
N TYR A 52 -5.53 -16.50 -3.20
CA TYR A 52 -5.91 -15.74 -4.39
C TYR A 52 -4.72 -15.30 -5.25
N GLU A 53 -3.50 -15.76 -4.94
CA GLU A 53 -2.30 -15.44 -5.72
C GLU A 53 -2.49 -15.80 -7.21
N PHE A 54 -2.08 -14.90 -8.11
CA PHE A 54 -2.11 -15.18 -9.54
C PHE A 54 -1.01 -16.16 -9.93
N GLU A 55 -1.35 -17.08 -10.84
CA GLU A 55 -0.37 -17.98 -11.42
C GLU A 55 0.62 -17.26 -12.35
N GLY A 56 1.84 -17.77 -12.40
CA GLY A 56 2.88 -17.32 -13.32
C GLY A 56 3.99 -16.49 -12.65
N PRO A 57 5.07 -16.19 -13.39
CA PRO A 57 6.20 -15.45 -12.84
C PRO A 57 5.86 -13.97 -12.62
N HIS A 58 6.37 -13.39 -11.54
CA HIS A 58 6.34 -11.93 -11.33
C HIS A 58 7.10 -11.21 -12.45
N CYS A 59 6.58 -10.05 -12.88
CA CYS A 59 7.19 -9.24 -13.92
C CYS A 59 7.36 -7.78 -13.48
N MET A 60 8.31 -7.10 -14.11
CA MET A 60 8.56 -5.67 -13.92
C MET A 60 8.05 -4.91 -15.15
N VAL A 61 7.33 -3.81 -14.92
CA VAL A 61 6.87 -2.93 -16.00
C VAL A 61 8.04 -2.07 -16.47
N ARG A 62 8.66 -2.47 -17.59
CA ARG A 62 9.92 -1.88 -18.10
C ARG A 62 9.80 -0.38 -18.41
N GLU A 63 8.64 0.06 -18.90
CA GLU A 63 8.40 1.45 -19.31
C GLU A 63 7.99 2.37 -18.15
N GLY A 64 7.91 1.85 -16.92
CA GLY A 64 7.33 2.55 -15.78
C GLY A 64 5.84 2.24 -15.63
N LEU A 65 5.41 2.06 -14.38
CA LEU A 65 4.02 1.72 -14.04
C LEU A 65 3.06 2.91 -14.22
N ASP A 66 3.58 4.13 -14.25
CA ASP A 66 2.86 5.39 -14.49
C ASP A 66 2.27 5.50 -15.90
N THR A 67 2.77 4.70 -16.86
CA THR A 67 2.16 4.57 -18.19
C THR A 67 0.72 4.06 -18.11
N LEU A 68 0.41 3.18 -17.16
CA LEU A 68 -0.94 2.67 -16.89
C LEU A 68 -1.88 3.81 -16.43
N THR A 69 -1.48 4.57 -15.42
CA THR A 69 -2.33 5.64 -14.86
C THR A 69 -2.49 6.79 -15.83
N THR A 70 -1.45 7.11 -16.60
CA THR A 70 -1.52 8.09 -17.70
C THR A 70 -2.50 7.65 -18.79
N SER A 71 -2.49 6.36 -19.15
CA SER A 71 -3.43 5.84 -20.14
C SER A 71 -4.88 5.86 -19.63
N LEU A 72 -5.10 5.50 -18.37
CA LEU A 72 -6.44 5.46 -17.76
C LEU A 72 -7.05 6.84 -17.54
N SER A 73 -6.24 7.90 -17.42
CA SER A 73 -6.73 9.27 -17.23
C SER A 73 -7.16 9.95 -18.54
N ASN A 74 -6.85 9.38 -19.69
CA ASN A 74 -7.22 9.95 -20.99
C ASN A 74 -8.74 10.08 -21.15
N GLY A 75 -9.20 11.31 -21.40
CA GLY A 75 -10.63 11.62 -21.54
C GLY A 75 -11.38 11.83 -20.22
N LEU A 76 -10.70 11.72 -19.07
CA LEU A 76 -11.26 12.04 -17.76
C LEU A 76 -10.97 13.50 -17.37
N VAL A 77 -11.85 14.08 -16.56
CA VAL A 77 -11.61 15.38 -15.91
C VAL A 77 -10.82 15.13 -14.64
N VAL A 78 -9.53 15.48 -14.64
CA VAL A 78 -8.63 15.30 -13.50
C VAL A 78 -8.08 16.65 -13.03
N GLU A 79 -8.53 17.07 -11.86
CA GLU A 79 -8.16 18.37 -11.26
C GLU A 79 -6.95 18.23 -10.33
N LEU A 80 -5.75 18.41 -10.89
CA LEU A 80 -4.49 18.33 -10.13
C LEU A 80 -4.28 19.54 -9.22
N GLY A 81 -3.56 19.35 -8.12
CA GLY A 81 -3.23 20.40 -7.15
C GLY A 81 -4.39 20.85 -6.26
N GLN A 82 -5.57 20.22 -6.38
CA GLN A 82 -6.72 20.47 -5.51
C GLN A 82 -6.70 19.51 -4.32
N VAL A 83 -6.27 19.99 -3.17
CA VAL A 83 -6.20 19.18 -1.94
C VAL A 83 -7.55 19.20 -1.24
N VAL A 84 -8.18 18.05 -1.04
CA VAL A 84 -9.47 17.93 -0.34
C VAL A 84 -9.27 18.18 1.16
N GLU A 85 -10.00 19.15 1.71
CA GLU A 85 -10.00 19.46 3.15
C GLU A 85 -11.26 18.95 3.85
N GLN A 86 -12.39 18.85 3.14
CA GLN A 86 -13.66 18.46 3.74
C GLN A 86 -14.57 17.73 2.76
N ILE A 87 -15.23 16.68 3.24
CA ILE A 87 -16.25 15.91 2.53
C ILE A 87 -17.54 16.02 3.36
N ASP A 88 -18.49 16.82 2.89
CA ASP A 88 -19.77 17.06 3.55
C ASP A 88 -20.90 16.32 2.84
N TYR A 89 -21.49 15.33 3.49
CA TYR A 89 -22.59 14.50 3.02
C TYR A 89 -23.82 14.60 3.94
N SER A 90 -23.95 15.72 4.67
CA SER A 90 -25.06 15.96 5.61
C SER A 90 -26.39 16.32 4.96
N ASN A 91 -26.36 16.77 3.70
CA ASN A 91 -27.51 17.31 2.97
C ASN A 91 -27.83 16.44 1.74
N ASN A 92 -28.75 16.92 0.89
CA ASN A 92 -29.02 16.26 -0.38
C ASN A 92 -27.80 16.40 -1.32
N GLY A 93 -27.07 15.29 -1.49
CA GLY A 93 -25.83 15.23 -2.26
C GLY A 93 -24.58 15.30 -1.39
N VAL A 94 -23.43 15.48 -2.02
CA VAL A 94 -22.13 15.61 -1.38
C VAL A 94 -21.47 16.90 -1.83
N ARG A 95 -20.86 17.61 -0.89
CA ARG A 95 -20.06 18.82 -1.11
C ARG A 95 -18.62 18.57 -0.69
N VAL A 96 -17.71 18.62 -1.64
CA VAL A 96 -16.28 18.42 -1.43
C VAL A 96 -15.57 19.76 -1.51
N LYS A 97 -15.01 20.21 -0.39
CA LYS A 97 -14.20 21.44 -0.32
C LYS A 97 -12.73 21.09 -0.50
N CYS A 98 -12.09 21.80 -1.42
CA CYS A 98 -10.69 21.66 -1.78
C CYS A 98 -9.95 23.01 -1.69
N VAL A 99 -8.63 22.95 -1.59
CA VAL A 99 -7.74 24.11 -1.72
C VAL A 99 -6.83 23.94 -2.93
N TYR A 100 -6.74 25.00 -3.74
CA TYR A 100 -5.81 25.12 -4.86
C TYR A 100 -4.97 26.38 -4.68
N GLY A 101 -3.72 26.22 -4.24
CA GLY A 101 -2.88 27.33 -3.79
C GLY A 101 -3.50 28.03 -2.58
N ASN A 102 -3.95 29.27 -2.75
CA ASN A 102 -4.63 30.05 -1.69
C ASN A 102 -6.15 30.20 -1.93
N LYS A 103 -6.72 29.45 -2.88
CA LYS A 103 -8.13 29.53 -3.24
C LYS A 103 -8.89 28.33 -2.72
N GLU A 104 -10.05 28.59 -2.15
CA GLU A 104 -11.05 27.58 -1.83
C GLU A 104 -11.87 27.25 -3.08
N ILE A 105 -12.05 25.96 -3.35
CA ILE A 105 -12.88 25.42 -4.43
C ILE A 105 -13.88 24.45 -3.81
N VAL A 106 -15.12 24.46 -4.28
CA VAL A 106 -16.17 23.57 -3.79
C VAL A 106 -16.80 22.85 -4.97
N HIS A 107 -16.78 21.51 -4.91
CA HIS A 107 -17.46 20.64 -5.86
C HIS A 107 -18.72 20.06 -5.23
N THR A 108 -19.79 19.96 -6.01
CA THR A 108 -21.06 19.34 -5.58
C THR A 108 -21.39 18.17 -6.50
N ALA A 109 -21.83 17.07 -5.92
CA ALA A 109 -22.20 15.84 -6.65
C ALA A 109 -23.32 15.08 -5.92
N ASP A 110 -23.92 14.09 -6.56
CA ASP A 110 -24.94 13.24 -5.94
C ASP A 110 -24.34 12.19 -4.98
N ALA A 111 -23.11 11.74 -5.29
CA ALA A 111 -22.31 10.78 -4.55
C ALA A 111 -20.82 11.13 -4.61
N CYS A 112 -20.04 10.64 -3.65
CA CYS A 112 -18.58 10.80 -3.59
C CYS A 112 -17.91 9.43 -3.50
N LEU A 113 -16.95 9.16 -4.39
CA LEU A 113 -16.06 8.00 -4.28
C LEU A 113 -14.75 8.44 -3.61
N CYS A 114 -14.52 7.96 -2.39
CA CYS A 114 -13.31 8.22 -1.62
C CYS A 114 -12.26 7.13 -1.91
N THR A 115 -11.11 7.53 -2.48
CA THR A 115 -9.94 6.66 -2.68
C THR A 115 -8.71 7.15 -1.92
N VAL A 116 -8.93 7.96 -0.88
CA VAL A 116 -7.88 8.51 -0.03
C VAL A 116 -7.13 7.35 0.65
N PRO A 117 -5.78 7.32 0.62
CA PRO A 117 -5.02 6.22 1.23
C PRO A 117 -5.34 6.04 2.72
N LEU A 118 -5.29 4.79 3.19
CA LEU A 118 -5.63 4.45 4.58
C LEU A 118 -4.79 5.24 5.60
N GLY A 119 -3.51 5.48 5.32
CA GLY A 119 -2.66 6.32 6.18
C GLY A 119 -3.19 7.75 6.34
N VAL A 120 -3.78 8.33 5.30
CA VAL A 120 -4.42 9.65 5.36
C VAL A 120 -5.77 9.57 6.08
N LEU A 121 -6.57 8.53 5.84
CA LEU A 121 -7.82 8.31 6.57
C LEU A 121 -7.60 8.18 8.09
N LYS A 122 -6.53 7.50 8.53
CA LYS A 122 -6.14 7.45 9.95
C LYS A 122 -5.85 8.84 10.53
N ARG A 123 -5.29 9.76 9.72
CA ARG A 123 -5.06 11.16 10.13
C ARG A 123 -6.36 11.97 10.18
N SER A 124 -7.30 11.71 9.26
CA SER A 124 -8.64 12.29 9.30
C SER A 124 -9.35 12.00 10.62
N LEU A 125 -9.29 10.75 11.11
CA LEU A 125 -9.86 10.38 12.40
C LEU A 125 -9.18 11.06 13.58
N SER A 126 -7.87 11.29 13.48
CA SER A 126 -7.08 12.00 14.49
C SER A 126 -7.26 13.52 14.46
N GLY A 127 -8.12 14.07 13.59
CA GLY A 127 -8.39 15.50 13.46
C GLY A 127 -7.18 16.32 13.02
N LYS A 128 -6.25 15.72 12.27
CA LYS A 128 -5.07 16.44 11.76
C LYS A 128 -5.45 17.33 10.59
N ALA A 129 -4.91 18.56 10.56
CA ALA A 129 -5.27 19.57 9.56
C ALA A 129 -4.82 19.24 8.13
N ASP A 130 -3.95 18.25 7.95
CA ASP A 130 -3.42 17.82 6.66
C ASP A 130 -4.16 16.59 6.10
N ALA A 131 -5.39 16.34 6.55
CA ALA A 131 -6.24 15.26 6.10
C ALA A 131 -7.70 15.72 6.02
N PRO A 132 -8.51 15.14 5.11
CA PRO A 132 -9.88 15.59 4.91
C PRO A 132 -10.77 15.30 6.12
N VAL A 133 -11.65 16.23 6.46
CA VAL A 133 -12.67 16.06 7.51
C VAL A 133 -13.99 15.61 6.90
N PHE A 134 -14.61 14.59 7.49
CA PHE A 134 -15.93 14.10 7.10
C PHE A 134 -17.03 14.80 7.92
N LEU A 135 -18.06 15.33 7.26
CA LEU A 135 -19.22 15.95 7.90
C LEU A 135 -20.53 15.32 7.38
N PRO A 136 -21.34 14.66 8.23
CA PRO A 136 -21.05 14.29 9.61
C PRO A 136 -19.82 13.37 9.72
N SER A 137 -19.34 13.12 10.94
CA SER A 137 -18.26 12.16 11.16
C SER A 137 -18.63 10.78 10.63
N LEU A 138 -17.64 10.05 10.11
CA LEU A 138 -17.83 8.65 9.70
C LEU A 138 -18.44 7.82 10.84
N PRO A 139 -19.29 6.82 10.55
CA PRO A 139 -19.88 6.00 11.60
C PRO A 139 -18.82 5.20 12.37
N ALA A 140 -19.10 4.89 13.63
CA ALA A 140 -18.13 4.26 14.54
C ALA A 140 -17.54 2.95 14.00
N TRP A 141 -18.33 2.15 13.27
CA TRP A 141 -17.85 0.92 12.64
C TRP A 141 -16.79 1.19 11.56
N LYS A 142 -16.94 2.27 10.78
CA LYS A 142 -15.96 2.67 9.76
C LYS A 142 -14.69 3.22 10.41
N GLN A 143 -14.85 4.03 11.46
CA GLN A 143 -13.71 4.54 12.22
C GLN A 143 -12.88 3.40 12.80
N LYS A 144 -13.53 2.42 13.43
CA LYS A 144 -12.87 1.24 13.97
C LYS A 144 -12.10 0.46 12.91
N ALA A 145 -12.69 0.25 11.72
CA ALA A 145 -12.02 -0.44 10.63
C ALA A 145 -10.79 0.32 10.10
N ILE A 146 -10.90 1.66 9.97
CA ILE A 146 -9.76 2.52 9.61
C ILE A 146 -8.67 2.47 10.68
N GLU A 147 -9.02 2.43 11.96
CA GLU A 147 -8.07 2.38 13.07
C GLU A 147 -7.36 1.02 13.17
N SER A 148 -8.11 -0.09 13.06
CA SER A 148 -7.60 -1.43 13.27
C SER A 148 -6.73 -1.92 12.12
N LEU A 149 -7.08 -1.64 10.86
CA LEU A 149 -6.29 -2.13 9.73
C LEU A 149 -4.89 -1.50 9.73
N GLY A 150 -3.85 -2.30 9.51
CA GLY A 150 -2.48 -1.81 9.46
C GLY A 150 -2.21 -0.96 8.23
N PHE A 151 -1.33 0.03 8.35
CA PHE A 151 -0.79 0.76 7.19
C PHE A 151 0.73 0.86 7.31
N GLY A 152 1.41 0.18 6.40
CA GLY A 152 2.84 -0.12 6.47
C GLY A 152 3.74 1.01 6.00
N ASN A 153 5.04 0.74 6.00
CA ASN A 153 6.02 1.57 5.35
C ASN A 153 7.14 0.73 4.71
N LEU A 154 7.56 1.16 3.53
CA LEU A 154 8.61 0.55 2.74
C LEU A 154 9.22 1.63 1.87
N ASN A 155 10.55 1.73 1.79
CA ASN A 155 11.21 2.73 0.95
C ASN A 155 12.19 2.11 -0.05
N LYS A 156 12.41 2.84 -1.15
CA LYS A 156 13.31 2.50 -2.25
C LYS A 156 14.42 3.56 -2.34
N VAL A 157 15.64 3.08 -2.54
CA VAL A 157 16.78 3.90 -2.96
C VAL A 157 17.13 3.49 -4.39
N ILE A 158 16.77 4.33 -5.35
CA ILE A 158 17.02 4.11 -6.77
C ILE A 158 18.34 4.79 -7.13
N LEU A 159 19.25 4.05 -7.75
CA LEU A 159 20.60 4.49 -8.09
C LEU A 159 20.85 4.25 -9.58
N THR A 160 21.16 5.31 -10.32
CA THR A 160 21.48 5.24 -11.74
C THR A 160 22.99 5.31 -11.95
N PHE A 161 23.52 4.50 -12.85
CA PHE A 161 24.95 4.42 -13.16
C PHE A 161 25.20 4.57 -14.66
N GLU A 162 26.46 4.74 -15.06
CA GLU A 162 26.85 4.82 -16.47
C GLU A 162 26.70 3.45 -17.17
N LYS A 163 27.01 2.37 -16.46
CA LYS A 163 26.91 1.00 -16.94
C LYS A 163 26.66 0.03 -15.78
N PRO A 164 26.02 -1.12 -16.03
CA PRO A 164 25.92 -2.18 -15.01
C PRO A 164 27.32 -2.67 -14.60
N PHE A 165 27.56 -2.76 -13.29
CA PHE A 165 28.77 -3.37 -12.71
C PHE A 165 28.46 -4.60 -11.85
N TRP A 166 27.18 -4.89 -11.68
CA TRP A 166 26.67 -6.14 -11.13
C TRP A 166 26.62 -7.19 -12.25
N ASN A 167 26.86 -8.46 -11.91
CA ASN A 167 26.68 -9.59 -12.84
C ASN A 167 25.19 -9.69 -13.26
N GLN A 168 24.86 -10.53 -14.25
CA GLN A 168 23.48 -10.79 -14.73
C GLN A 168 22.59 -11.48 -13.65
N LEU A 169 22.41 -10.82 -12.51
CA LEU A 169 21.64 -11.26 -11.37
C LEU A 169 20.24 -10.64 -11.45
N GLN A 170 19.23 -11.37 -11.02
CA GLN A 170 17.87 -10.83 -10.89
C GLN A 170 17.68 -10.05 -9.58
N ALA A 171 18.41 -10.43 -8.53
CA ALA A 171 18.50 -9.74 -7.25
C ALA A 171 19.76 -10.18 -6.50
N PHE A 172 20.20 -9.39 -5.52
CA PHE A 172 21.20 -9.83 -4.55
C PHE A 172 20.93 -9.23 -3.17
N GLY A 173 21.23 -10.00 -2.13
CA GLY A 173 20.94 -9.66 -0.74
C GLY A 173 22.18 -9.34 0.09
N ARG A 174 21.97 -8.58 1.16
CA ARG A 174 22.93 -8.35 2.24
C ARG A 174 22.33 -8.85 3.56
N ALA A 175 22.97 -9.84 4.15
CA ALA A 175 22.66 -10.25 5.52
C ALA A 175 23.26 -9.22 6.50
N ALA A 176 22.42 -8.61 7.34
CA ALA A 176 22.87 -7.63 8.32
C ALA A 176 23.52 -8.34 9.52
N GLU A 177 24.54 -7.71 10.09
CA GLU A 177 25.21 -8.21 11.30
C GLU A 177 24.32 -8.15 12.55
N ASN A 178 23.36 -7.22 12.57
CA ASN A 178 22.44 -7.03 13.70
C ASN A 178 20.97 -7.08 13.25
N SER A 179 20.09 -7.49 14.18
CA SER A 179 18.66 -7.65 13.90
C SER A 179 17.91 -6.32 13.75
N LEU A 180 18.45 -5.21 14.27
CA LEU A 180 17.77 -3.90 14.22
C LEU A 180 17.86 -3.27 12.82
N SER A 181 18.95 -3.51 12.10
CA SER A 181 19.20 -3.03 10.73
C SER A 181 18.91 -4.09 9.67
N ARG A 182 18.15 -5.16 10.01
CA ARG A 182 17.96 -6.29 9.09
C ARG A 182 17.27 -5.92 7.78
N GLY A 183 16.43 -4.87 7.81
CA GLY A 183 15.74 -4.34 6.65
C GLY A 183 16.47 -3.20 5.94
N GLU A 184 17.64 -2.76 6.42
CA GLU A 184 18.41 -1.67 5.81
C GLU A 184 19.30 -2.20 4.67
N PHE A 185 18.97 -1.78 3.44
CA PHE A 185 19.64 -2.21 2.21
C PHE A 185 19.74 -3.73 2.12
N TYR A 186 18.69 -4.43 2.54
CA TYR A 186 18.75 -5.88 2.70
C TYR A 186 18.74 -6.58 1.34
N ILE A 187 18.05 -6.03 0.33
CA ILE A 187 18.02 -6.57 -1.03
C ILE A 187 18.13 -5.46 -2.08
N PHE A 188 18.76 -5.80 -3.20
CA PHE A 188 18.96 -4.95 -4.35
C PHE A 188 18.42 -5.64 -5.61
N TYR A 189 17.70 -4.89 -6.44
CA TYR A 189 17.14 -5.33 -7.71
C TYR A 189 17.71 -4.51 -8.88
N PRO A 190 18.40 -5.16 -9.82
CA PRO A 190 18.63 -4.61 -11.15
C PRO A 190 17.32 -4.37 -11.89
N VAL A 191 17.19 -3.20 -12.53
CA VAL A 191 16.01 -2.88 -13.34
C VAL A 191 16.23 -3.34 -14.77
N CYS A 192 15.77 -4.55 -15.08
CA CYS A 192 15.92 -5.17 -16.40
C CYS A 192 17.38 -5.10 -16.90
N ASP A 193 17.60 -4.53 -18.09
CA ASP A 193 18.91 -4.31 -18.71
C ASP A 193 19.44 -2.87 -18.53
N MET A 194 18.74 -2.04 -17.73
CA MET A 194 19.14 -0.66 -17.48
C MET A 194 20.23 -0.59 -16.39
N PRO A 195 21.12 0.42 -16.43
CA PRO A 195 22.13 0.63 -15.39
C PRO A 195 21.51 1.27 -14.14
N VAL A 196 20.43 0.67 -13.62
CA VAL A 196 19.69 1.14 -12.44
C VAL A 196 19.59 0.01 -11.42
N LEU A 197 19.93 0.32 -10.17
CA LEU A 197 19.69 -0.54 -9.01
C LEU A 197 18.64 0.08 -8.09
N ILE A 198 17.73 -0.75 -7.59
CA ILE A 198 16.79 -0.39 -6.54
C ILE A 198 17.18 -1.14 -5.28
N ALA A 199 17.54 -0.41 -4.23
CA ALA A 199 17.78 -0.98 -2.90
C ALA A 199 16.56 -0.79 -2.00
N MET A 200 16.20 -1.83 -1.26
CA MET A 200 14.99 -1.84 -0.44
C MET A 200 15.28 -1.55 1.03
N MET A 201 14.36 -0.79 1.64
CA MET A 201 14.34 -0.45 3.06
C MET A 201 13.04 -0.96 3.67
N ALA A 202 13.13 -2.02 4.48
CA ALA A 202 11.97 -2.75 5.01
C ALA A 202 11.90 -2.76 6.54
N GLY A 203 10.75 -3.19 7.07
CA GLY A 203 10.51 -3.30 8.51
C GLY A 203 10.78 -1.99 9.26
N ALA A 204 11.35 -2.09 10.46
CA ALA A 204 11.70 -0.91 11.27
C ALA A 204 12.69 0.04 10.57
N SER A 205 13.55 -0.49 9.68
CA SER A 205 14.53 0.32 8.96
C SER A 205 13.87 1.30 7.98
N ALA A 206 12.68 1.00 7.44
CA ALA A 206 11.95 1.89 6.53
C ALA A 206 11.65 3.25 7.18
N PHE A 207 11.20 3.25 8.44
CA PHE A 207 10.88 4.46 9.20
C PHE A 207 12.13 5.24 9.62
N VAL A 208 13.14 4.54 10.14
CA VAL A 208 14.40 5.19 10.60
C VAL A 208 15.08 5.91 9.43
N THR A 209 15.02 5.33 8.24
CA THR A 209 15.68 5.87 7.04
C THR A 209 15.15 7.24 6.65
N GLU A 210 13.85 7.49 6.81
CA GLU A 210 13.26 8.78 6.44
C GLU A 210 13.80 9.95 7.28
N SER A 211 14.38 9.66 8.46
CA SER A 211 15.01 10.67 9.32
C SER A 211 16.44 11.08 8.89
N PHE A 212 17.06 10.34 7.96
CA PHE A 212 18.38 10.66 7.45
C PHE A 212 18.30 11.52 6.19
N SER A 213 19.33 12.34 5.96
CA SER A 213 19.49 13.08 4.71
C SER A 213 19.86 12.14 3.55
N ASP A 214 19.60 12.58 2.33
CA ASP A 214 19.90 11.79 1.13
C ASP A 214 21.39 11.45 1.05
N GLU A 215 22.28 12.38 1.39
CA GLU A 215 23.73 12.16 1.36
C GLU A 215 24.18 11.03 2.29
N VAL A 216 23.56 10.91 3.46
CA VAL A 216 23.85 9.83 4.43
C VAL A 216 23.39 8.48 3.89
N ILE A 217 22.18 8.43 3.31
CA ILE A 217 21.60 7.22 2.74
C ILE A 217 22.43 6.76 1.54
N LEU A 218 22.80 7.67 0.64
CA LEU A 218 23.63 7.39 -0.53
C LEU A 218 25.03 6.91 -0.13
N SER A 219 25.67 7.58 0.84
CA SER A 219 26.98 7.16 1.34
C SER A 219 26.94 5.73 1.90
N LYS A 220 25.88 5.35 2.61
CA LYS A 220 25.69 3.99 3.09
C LYS A 220 25.48 2.99 1.95
N ALA A 221 24.61 3.32 0.99
CA ALA A 221 24.34 2.47 -0.17
C ALA A 221 25.62 2.20 -0.97
N MET A 222 26.39 3.25 -1.28
CA MET A 222 27.65 3.12 -2.04
C MET A 222 28.73 2.37 -1.27
N LYS A 223 28.82 2.52 0.07
CA LYS A 223 29.71 1.69 0.90
C LYS A 223 29.37 0.21 0.81
N ILE A 224 28.08 -0.13 0.86
CA ILE A 224 27.60 -1.52 0.74
C ILE A 224 27.91 -2.08 -0.65
N LEU A 225 27.59 -1.33 -1.71
CA LEU A 225 27.88 -1.74 -3.08
C LEU A 225 29.39 -1.92 -3.31
N SER A 226 30.21 -1.00 -2.78
CA SER A 226 31.67 -1.10 -2.84
C SER A 226 32.20 -2.30 -2.07
N SER A 227 31.60 -2.70 -0.94
CA SER A 227 32.03 -3.90 -0.22
C SER A 227 31.69 -5.20 -0.96
N ILE A 228 30.61 -5.20 -1.76
CA ILE A 228 30.18 -6.37 -2.54
C ILE A 228 30.98 -6.50 -3.84
N PHE A 229 31.12 -5.40 -4.59
CA PHE A 229 31.67 -5.41 -5.95
C PHE A 229 33.10 -4.89 -6.06
N GLY A 230 33.69 -4.41 -4.96
CA GLY A 230 35.08 -3.94 -4.91
C GLY A 230 35.35 -2.84 -5.92
N GLN A 231 36.44 -2.99 -6.69
CA GLN A 231 36.90 -2.00 -7.68
C GLN A 231 35.95 -1.82 -8.87
N ALA A 232 35.01 -2.75 -9.10
CA ALA A 232 34.02 -2.62 -10.17
C ALA A 232 32.93 -1.60 -9.83
N CYS A 233 32.67 -1.36 -8.53
CA CYS A 233 31.71 -0.35 -8.08
C CYS A 233 32.27 1.05 -8.35
N PRO A 234 31.52 1.95 -9.03
CA PRO A 234 31.90 3.35 -9.14
C PRO A 234 31.89 4.02 -7.76
N ARG A 235 32.54 5.18 -7.65
CA ARG A 235 32.60 5.96 -6.41
C ARG A 235 31.24 6.53 -6.02
N GLU A 236 30.49 7.01 -7.01
CA GLU A 236 29.18 7.65 -6.85
C GLU A 236 28.24 7.20 -7.97
N PRO A 237 26.93 7.22 -7.76
CA PRO A 237 25.95 7.09 -8.84
C PRO A 237 25.94 8.34 -9.72
N LEU A 238 25.40 8.22 -10.94
CA LEU A 238 25.11 9.37 -11.80
C LEU A 238 23.93 10.18 -11.28
N ASP A 239 22.93 9.49 -10.73
CA ASP A 239 21.73 10.09 -10.18
C ASP A 239 21.09 9.15 -9.15
N SER A 240 20.23 9.69 -8.29
CA SER A 240 19.54 8.92 -7.27
C SER A 240 18.19 9.49 -6.86
N VAL A 241 17.26 8.61 -6.51
CA VAL A 241 15.97 8.97 -5.94
C VAL A 241 15.72 8.13 -4.69
N ILE A 242 15.29 8.77 -3.60
CA ILE A 242 15.00 8.11 -2.32
C ILE A 242 13.54 8.39 -1.97
N THR A 243 12.73 7.34 -1.82
CA THR A 243 11.32 7.50 -1.41
C THR A 243 11.21 7.67 0.11
N ARG A 244 10.18 8.39 0.54
CA ARG A 244 9.81 8.57 1.96
C ARG A 244 8.30 8.52 2.13
N TRP A 245 7.73 7.32 1.97
CA TRP A 245 6.28 7.13 1.87
C TRP A 245 5.52 7.46 3.17
N HIS A 246 6.13 7.28 4.34
CA HIS A 246 5.46 7.60 5.60
C HIS A 246 5.30 9.11 5.83
N THR A 247 6.32 9.89 5.46
CA THR A 247 6.29 11.35 5.58
C THR A 247 5.57 12.05 4.44
N ASP A 248 5.34 11.38 3.30
CA ASP A 248 4.48 11.87 2.23
C ASP A 248 3.07 12.19 2.76
N ALA A 249 2.62 13.43 2.54
CA ALA A 249 1.35 13.94 3.02
C ALA A 249 0.14 13.25 2.38
N PHE A 250 0.28 12.75 1.15
CA PHE A 250 -0.81 12.17 0.37
C PHE A 250 -0.87 10.64 0.46
N ALA A 251 0.15 9.99 1.01
CA ALA A 251 0.19 8.54 1.23
C ALA A 251 0.16 8.17 2.72
N ARG A 252 1.06 8.75 3.53
CA ARG A 252 1.25 8.46 4.97
C ARG A 252 1.64 7.01 5.29
N GLY A 253 2.30 6.35 4.35
CA GLY A 253 2.75 4.96 4.40
C GLY A 253 2.79 4.36 3.00
N CYS A 254 3.10 3.07 2.90
CA CYS A 254 3.13 2.37 1.60
C CYS A 254 1.77 1.75 1.26
N TYR A 255 1.37 0.70 1.97
CA TYR A 255 0.16 -0.09 1.70
C TYR A 255 -0.32 -0.78 2.97
N SER A 256 -1.54 -1.30 2.95
CA SER A 256 -2.19 -1.92 4.09
C SER A 256 -1.58 -3.28 4.49
N TYR A 257 -1.85 -3.70 5.73
CA TYR A 257 -1.53 -5.05 6.21
C TYR A 257 -2.54 -5.46 7.29
N VAL A 258 -2.74 -6.76 7.47
CA VAL A 258 -3.60 -7.27 8.54
C VAL A 258 -2.86 -7.19 9.88
N SER A 259 -3.26 -6.24 10.72
CA SER A 259 -2.73 -6.04 12.07
C SER A 259 -3.31 -7.07 13.06
N PRO A 260 -2.75 -7.24 14.28
CA PRO A 260 -3.27 -8.18 15.26
C PRO A 260 -4.69 -7.86 15.74
N ASP A 261 -5.14 -6.62 15.53
CA ASP A 261 -6.47 -6.13 15.91
C ASP A 261 -7.48 -6.15 14.74
N SER A 262 -7.10 -6.74 13.60
CA SER A 262 -7.90 -6.78 12.36
C SER A 262 -7.90 -8.16 11.70
N SER A 263 -8.75 -8.34 10.69
CA SER A 263 -8.83 -9.55 9.87
C SER A 263 -9.14 -9.19 8.41
N GLY A 264 -9.27 -10.19 7.54
CA GLY A 264 -9.77 -10.00 6.17
C GLY A 264 -11.12 -9.28 6.11
N ASP A 265 -11.99 -9.48 7.11
CA ASP A 265 -13.31 -8.83 7.16
C ASP A 265 -13.19 -7.30 7.32
N THR A 266 -12.08 -6.80 7.87
CA THR A 266 -11.84 -5.35 8.01
C THR A 266 -11.72 -4.65 6.65
N TYR A 267 -11.22 -5.34 5.61
CA TYR A 267 -11.23 -4.82 4.24
C TYR A 267 -12.66 -4.67 3.69
N ASP A 268 -13.52 -5.64 3.97
CA ASP A 268 -14.93 -5.61 3.57
C ASP A 268 -15.67 -4.48 4.30
N GLU A 269 -15.40 -4.30 5.59
CA GLU A 269 -15.90 -3.17 6.36
C GLU A 269 -15.43 -1.84 5.74
N LEU A 270 -14.16 -1.71 5.37
CA LEU A 270 -13.65 -0.52 4.69
C LEU A 270 -14.29 -0.28 3.32
N ALA A 271 -14.69 -1.33 2.60
CA ALA A 271 -15.38 -1.23 1.32
C ALA A 271 -16.86 -0.81 1.43
N MET A 272 -17.49 -0.92 2.60
CA MET A 272 -18.91 -0.55 2.74
C MET A 272 -19.14 0.96 2.54
N PRO A 273 -20.19 1.37 1.78
CA PRO A 273 -20.53 2.77 1.65
C PRO A 273 -21.10 3.34 2.95
N VAL A 274 -21.10 4.67 3.07
CA VAL A 274 -21.65 5.41 4.21
C VAL A 274 -22.90 6.17 3.77
N CYS A 275 -23.95 6.05 4.58
CA CYS A 275 -25.21 6.75 4.38
C CYS A 275 -25.20 8.17 4.96
N ASP A 276 -26.06 9.02 4.43
CA ASP A 276 -26.51 10.23 5.12
C ASP A 276 -27.49 9.92 6.27
N ALA A 277 -27.97 10.96 6.95
CA ALA A 277 -28.91 10.84 8.07
C ALA A 277 -30.29 10.28 7.67
N GLN A 278 -30.61 10.23 6.37
CA GLN A 278 -31.84 9.66 5.83
C GLN A 278 -31.64 8.22 5.34
N GLY A 279 -30.45 7.64 5.52
CA GLY A 279 -30.15 6.27 5.12
C GLY A 279 -29.75 6.10 3.65
N ARG A 280 -29.57 7.20 2.90
CA ARG A 280 -29.20 7.14 1.47
C ARG A 280 -27.70 7.02 1.31
N LEU A 281 -27.22 6.17 0.41
CA LEU A 281 -25.79 5.99 0.16
C LEU A 281 -25.18 7.26 -0.44
N LYS A 282 -24.11 7.79 0.17
CA LYS A 282 -23.48 9.05 -0.26
C LYS A 282 -21.99 8.98 -0.46
N VAL A 283 -21.28 8.30 0.44
CA VAL A 283 -19.81 8.19 0.37
C VAL A 283 -19.43 6.74 0.17
N PHE A 284 -18.82 6.45 -0.97
CA PHE A 284 -18.33 5.14 -1.37
C PHE A 284 -16.82 5.07 -1.16
N PHE A 285 -16.28 3.86 -1.02
CA PHE A 285 -14.86 3.66 -0.69
C PHE A 285 -14.24 2.65 -1.64
N ALA A 286 -13.17 3.07 -2.33
CA ALA A 286 -12.32 2.22 -3.14
C ALA A 286 -10.84 2.48 -2.80
N GLY A 287 -9.95 1.68 -3.39
CA GLY A 287 -8.52 1.68 -3.12
C GLY A 287 -8.07 0.32 -2.61
N GLU A 288 -6.75 0.13 -2.58
CA GLU A 288 -6.12 -1.15 -2.17
C GLU A 288 -6.63 -1.65 -0.82
N HIS A 289 -6.83 -0.73 0.13
CA HIS A 289 -7.28 -1.01 1.51
C HIS A 289 -8.79 -1.34 1.61
N THR A 290 -9.45 -1.58 0.48
CA THR A 290 -10.87 -1.96 0.42
C THR A 290 -11.07 -3.28 -0.33
N ASN A 291 -10.01 -4.00 -0.67
CA ASN A 291 -10.09 -5.27 -1.40
C ASN A 291 -9.50 -6.39 -0.55
N ARG A 292 -10.36 -7.25 -0.01
CA ARG A 292 -9.95 -8.35 0.87
C ARG A 292 -9.03 -9.37 0.20
N ASN A 293 -9.35 -9.74 -1.04
CA ASN A 293 -8.67 -10.85 -1.71
C ASN A 293 -7.39 -10.39 -2.41
N TYR A 294 -7.27 -9.09 -2.70
CA TYR A 294 -6.12 -8.51 -3.39
C TYR A 294 -5.67 -7.20 -2.72
N PRO A 295 -5.43 -7.14 -1.41
CA PRO A 295 -5.02 -5.91 -0.74
C PRO A 295 -3.63 -5.48 -1.22
N SER A 296 -3.23 -4.25 -0.90
CA SER A 296 -1.83 -3.79 -1.05
C SER A 296 -1.25 -3.87 -2.47
N SER A 297 -2.14 -3.93 -3.46
CA SER A 297 -1.77 -4.18 -4.86
C SER A 297 -2.46 -3.20 -5.81
N VAL A 298 -1.82 -3.00 -6.96
CA VAL A 298 -2.35 -2.15 -8.03
C VAL A 298 -3.61 -2.76 -8.64
N HIS A 299 -3.60 -4.07 -8.87
CA HIS A 299 -4.78 -4.77 -9.43
C HIS A 299 -5.93 -4.79 -8.42
N GLY A 300 -5.66 -4.91 -7.13
CA GLY A 300 -6.66 -4.77 -6.07
C GLY A 300 -7.33 -3.40 -6.05
N ALA A 301 -6.51 -2.34 -6.14
CA ALA A 301 -7.01 -0.98 -6.27
C ALA A 301 -7.87 -0.81 -7.54
N PHE A 302 -7.40 -1.31 -8.68
CA PHE A 302 -8.15 -1.27 -9.94
C PHE A 302 -9.51 -1.99 -9.84
N LEU A 303 -9.52 -3.22 -9.32
CA LEU A 303 -10.73 -4.02 -9.12
C LEU A 303 -11.71 -3.34 -8.14
N SER A 304 -11.20 -2.71 -7.07
CA SER A 304 -12.05 -1.95 -6.14
C SER A 304 -12.70 -0.73 -6.81
N GLY A 305 -12.02 -0.08 -7.75
CA GLY A 305 -12.58 1.00 -8.56
C GLY A 305 -13.70 0.52 -9.46
N LEU A 306 -13.53 -0.62 -10.14
CA LEU A 306 -14.59 -1.24 -10.94
C LEU A 306 -15.80 -1.62 -10.08
N ARG A 307 -15.56 -2.19 -8.88
CA ARG A 307 -16.61 -2.55 -7.92
C ARG A 307 -17.45 -1.34 -7.53
N GLU A 308 -16.83 -0.24 -7.11
CA GLU A 308 -17.58 0.94 -6.71
C GLU A 308 -18.23 1.67 -7.89
N ALA A 309 -17.62 1.65 -9.08
CA ALA A 309 -18.27 2.19 -10.27
C ALA A 309 -19.60 1.49 -10.58
N GLY A 310 -19.62 0.14 -10.49
CA GLY A 310 -20.85 -0.64 -10.63
C GLY A 310 -21.87 -0.33 -9.54
N ARG A 311 -21.44 -0.31 -8.27
CA ARG A 311 -22.32 -0.02 -7.13
C ARG A 311 -22.94 1.39 -7.20
N ILE A 312 -22.16 2.40 -7.57
CA ILE A 312 -22.63 3.78 -7.73
C ILE A 312 -23.61 3.87 -8.91
N ALA A 313 -23.33 3.17 -10.01
CA ALA A 313 -24.26 3.12 -11.14
C ALA A 313 -25.59 2.47 -10.73
N ASP A 314 -25.57 1.28 -10.12
CA ASP A 314 -26.79 0.60 -9.68
C ASP A 314 -27.63 1.48 -8.73
N GLU A 315 -26.97 2.26 -7.85
CA GLU A 315 -27.63 3.19 -6.91
C GLU A 315 -28.24 4.43 -7.60
N LEU A 316 -27.52 5.04 -8.55
CA LEU A 316 -27.92 6.33 -9.13
C LEU A 316 -28.76 6.22 -10.39
N ILE A 317 -28.54 5.19 -11.21
CA ILE A 317 -29.23 4.98 -12.49
C ILE A 317 -30.14 3.75 -12.49
N GLY A 318 -30.14 2.97 -11.41
CA GLY A 318 -30.94 1.75 -11.27
C GLY A 318 -30.30 0.52 -11.92
N CYS A 319 -30.85 -0.65 -11.57
CA CYS A 319 -30.31 -1.95 -11.97
C CYS A 319 -31.39 -2.77 -12.69
N PRO A 320 -31.69 -2.49 -13.98
CA PRO A 320 -32.83 -3.08 -14.69
C PRO A 320 -32.69 -4.60 -14.93
N TYR A 321 -31.49 -5.15 -14.73
CA TYR A 321 -31.21 -6.59 -14.80
C TYR A 321 -31.23 -7.27 -13.43
N SER A 322 -31.49 -6.53 -12.34
CA SER A 322 -31.68 -7.14 -11.02
C SER A 322 -33.00 -7.91 -11.02
N PRO A 323 -33.02 -9.18 -10.58
CA PRO A 323 -34.25 -9.96 -10.50
C PRO A 323 -35.30 -9.35 -9.56
N PHE A 324 -34.90 -8.42 -8.70
CA PHE A 324 -35.79 -7.67 -7.79
C PHE A 324 -36.32 -6.36 -8.38
N TYR A 325 -35.80 -5.90 -9.53
CA TYR A 325 -36.21 -4.62 -10.13
C TYR A 325 -37.61 -4.71 -10.76
N CYS A 326 -38.06 -5.90 -11.18
CA CYS A 326 -39.37 -6.10 -11.78
C CYS A 326 -40.54 -6.16 -10.79
N GLU A 327 -40.30 -6.33 -9.49
CA GLU A 327 -41.40 -6.49 -8.52
C GLU A 327 -42.03 -5.13 -8.10
N ASP A 328 -41.31 -4.02 -8.23
CA ASP A 328 -41.81 -2.69 -7.82
C ASP A 328 -42.69 -2.00 -8.88
N GLU A 329 -42.49 -2.28 -10.17
CA GLU A 329 -43.34 -1.72 -11.23
C GLU A 329 -44.71 -2.42 -11.32
N GLU A 330 -44.80 -3.74 -11.11
CA GLU A 330 -46.09 -4.44 -11.12
C GLU A 330 -46.97 -4.08 -9.92
N MET A 331 -46.39 -3.81 -8.74
CA MET A 331 -47.15 -3.39 -7.55
C MET A 331 -47.70 -1.96 -7.63
N SER A 332 -47.09 -1.08 -8.43
CA SER A 332 -47.59 0.28 -8.64
C SER A 332 -48.81 0.31 -9.58
N SER A 333 -48.93 -0.68 -10.48
CA SER A 333 -50.07 -0.82 -11.40
C SER A 333 -51.31 -1.48 -10.78
N LEU A 334 -51.19 -2.07 -9.58
CA LEU A 334 -52.27 -2.72 -8.86
C LEU A 334 -52.97 -1.81 -7.82
N LEU A 335 -52.56 -0.53 -7.75
CA LEU A 335 -53.10 0.48 -6.83
C LEU A 335 -53.78 1.67 -7.54
N GLU A 336 -54.02 1.60 -8.85
CA GLU A 336 -54.91 2.51 -9.60
C GLU A 336 -56.25 1.85 -9.98
#